data_AF-A0A0G2IVP9-F1
#
_entry.id   AF-A0A0G2IVP9-F1
#
_cell.length_a   1.000
_cell.length_b   1.000
_cell.length_c   1.000
_cell.angle_alpha   90.00
_cell.angle_beta   90.00
_cell.angle_gamma   90.00
#
_symmetry.space_group_name_H-M   'P 1'
#
loop_
_entity.id
_entity.type
_entity.pdbx_description
1 polymer ?
#
loop_
_entity_poly.entity_id
_entity_poly.type
_entity_poly.pdbx_seq_one_letter_code
_entity_poly.pdbx_strand_id
1 'polypeptide(L)'
;MSELSKRLEELMARMARTDARLFRTIGEQNAALHRIAEDMQPPEETPAVLTDQEGKPSTAALAAASLLPREQCTEKELRKRFRTLGQARAFLEKRLGVPPKGAKRITTWALVQQTVTTGQWPAGKPSGSQGGKSGGTAMAAIEQRLQPRLERLEPRLERLEVLLLQVLEQQSGAIAPPPP
;
A
#
# COMPACT_ATOMS: atom_id res chain seq x y z
N MET A 1 14.15 -57.18 -1.01
CA MET A 1 14.46 -56.03 -1.90
C MET A 1 13.23 -55.49 -2.65
N SER A 2 12.22 -56.31 -3.01
CA SER A 2 11.07 -55.88 -3.85
C SER A 2 10.01 -55.03 -3.12
N GLU A 3 9.76 -55.24 -1.83
CA GLU A 3 8.72 -54.50 -1.09
C GLU A 3 9.10 -53.04 -0.82
N LEU A 4 10.39 -52.76 -0.59
CA LEU A 4 10.89 -51.39 -0.44
C LEU A 4 10.76 -50.59 -1.74
N SER A 5 11.04 -51.22 -2.89
CA SER A 5 10.83 -50.60 -4.21
C SER A 5 9.36 -50.24 -4.43
N LYS A 6 8.44 -51.17 -4.12
CA LYS A 6 6.99 -50.95 -4.26
C LYS A 6 6.49 -49.79 -3.37
N ARG A 7 6.98 -49.70 -2.13
CA ARG A 7 6.62 -48.60 -1.21
C ARG A 7 7.18 -47.25 -1.68
N LEU A 8 8.38 -47.24 -2.27
CA LEU A 8 8.97 -46.03 -2.83
C LEU A 8 8.22 -45.57 -4.09
N GLU A 9 7.84 -46.50 -4.98
CA GLU A 9 6.98 -46.23 -6.14
C GLU A 9 5.62 -45.69 -5.71
N GLU A 10 4.99 -46.28 -4.69
CA GLU A 10 3.71 -45.83 -4.15
C GLU A 10 3.81 -44.42 -3.52
N LEU A 11 4.90 -44.15 -2.79
CA LEU A 11 5.17 -42.83 -2.24
C LEU A 11 5.35 -41.78 -3.34
N MET A 12 6.17 -42.07 -4.36
CA MET A 12 6.37 -41.16 -5.49
C MET A 12 5.07 -40.94 -6.28
N ALA A 13 4.27 -41.98 -6.50
CA ALA A 13 2.98 -41.85 -7.17
C ALA A 13 2.00 -40.99 -6.35
N ARG A 14 2.00 -41.12 -5.02
CA ARG A 14 1.17 -40.29 -4.14
C ARG A 14 1.64 -38.84 -4.13
N MET A 15 2.95 -38.59 -4.12
CA MET A 15 3.54 -37.25 -4.19
C MET A 15 3.24 -36.58 -5.54
N ALA A 16 3.42 -37.29 -6.64
CA ALA A 16 3.10 -36.77 -7.97
C ALA A 16 1.60 -36.42 -8.11
N ARG A 17 0.71 -37.21 -7.49
CA ARG A 17 -0.73 -36.92 -7.46
C ARG A 17 -1.05 -35.69 -6.61
N THR A 18 -0.39 -35.53 -5.45
CA THR A 18 -0.58 -34.33 -4.62
C THR A 18 -0.07 -33.09 -5.32
N ASP A 19 1.08 -33.18 -5.99
CA ASP A 19 1.68 -32.06 -6.72
C ASP A 19 0.80 -31.65 -7.91
N ALA A 20 0.33 -32.62 -8.71
CA ALA A 20 -0.59 -32.35 -9.81
C ALA A 20 -1.88 -31.66 -9.33
N ARG A 21 -2.41 -32.08 -8.17
CA ARG A 21 -3.59 -31.44 -7.57
C ARG A 21 -3.27 -30.02 -7.09
N LEU A 22 -2.11 -29.80 -6.49
CA LEU A 22 -1.65 -28.47 -6.08
C LEU A 22 -1.55 -27.53 -7.29
N PHE A 23 -0.88 -27.94 -8.37
CA PHE A 23 -0.75 -27.12 -9.57
C PHE A 23 -2.09 -26.80 -10.23
N ARG A 24 -3.02 -27.76 -10.27
CA ARG A 24 -4.38 -27.50 -10.75
C ARG A 24 -5.08 -26.44 -9.90
N THR A 25 -5.00 -26.57 -8.58
CA THR A 25 -5.67 -25.66 -7.63
C THR A 25 -5.07 -24.25 -7.71
N ILE A 26 -3.74 -24.14 -7.81
CA ILE A 26 -3.04 -22.86 -8.01
C ILE A 26 -3.43 -22.24 -9.35
N GLY A 27 -3.53 -23.04 -10.41
CA GLY A 27 -3.97 -22.58 -11.73
C GLY A 27 -5.39 -22.02 -11.72
N GLU A 28 -6.32 -22.72 -11.06
CA GLU A 28 -7.71 -22.27 -10.88
C GLU A 28 -7.79 -20.97 -10.07
N GLN A 29 -7.01 -20.86 -8.98
CA GLN A 29 -6.95 -19.64 -8.16
C GLN A 29 -6.34 -18.46 -8.93
N ASN A 30 -5.26 -18.68 -9.69
CA ASN A 30 -4.66 -17.64 -10.52
C ASN A 30 -5.62 -17.17 -11.61
N ALA A 31 -6.32 -18.09 -12.28
CA ALA A 31 -7.34 -17.73 -13.27
C ALA A 31 -8.49 -16.92 -12.64
N ALA A 32 -8.91 -17.25 -11.42
CA ALA A 32 -9.91 -16.48 -10.69
C ALA A 32 -9.41 -15.06 -10.34
N LEU A 33 -8.14 -14.92 -9.92
CA LEU A 33 -7.54 -13.61 -9.66
C LEU A 33 -7.45 -12.74 -10.92
N HIS A 34 -7.12 -13.33 -12.06
CA HIS A 34 -7.11 -12.60 -13.33
C HIS A 34 -8.51 -12.09 -13.72
N ARG A 35 -9.57 -12.90 -13.54
CA ARG A 35 -10.95 -12.43 -13.77
C ARG A 35 -11.36 -11.30 -12.84
N ILE A 36 -11.00 -11.38 -11.55
CA ILE A 36 -11.26 -10.30 -10.59
C ILE A 36 -10.48 -9.04 -10.97
N ALA A 37 -9.25 -9.19 -11.46
CA ALA A 37 -8.44 -8.07 -11.94
C ALA A 37 -9.05 -7.42 -13.20
N GLU A 38 -9.57 -8.24 -14.13
CA GLU A 38 -10.30 -7.78 -15.31
C GLU A 38 -11.60 -7.04 -14.92
N ASP A 39 -12.38 -7.56 -13.98
CA ASP A 39 -13.63 -6.93 -13.48
C ASP A 39 -13.38 -5.62 -12.72
N MET A 40 -12.22 -5.48 -12.07
CA MET A 40 -11.79 -4.26 -11.36
C MET A 40 -11.15 -3.22 -12.30
N GLN A 41 -10.88 -3.58 -13.56
CA GLN A 41 -10.39 -2.65 -14.55
C GLN A 41 -11.59 -1.86 -15.09
N PRO A 42 -11.69 -0.54 -14.82
CA PRO A 42 -12.81 0.25 -15.30
C PRO A 42 -12.84 0.23 -16.84
N PRO A 43 -14.03 0.26 -17.48
CA PRO A 43 -14.12 0.30 -18.93
C PRO A 43 -13.49 1.60 -19.42
N GLU A 44 -12.26 1.51 -19.93
CA GLU A 44 -11.66 2.56 -20.73
C GLU A 44 -12.37 2.59 -22.08
N GLU A 45 -13.31 3.52 -22.22
CA GLU A 45 -13.69 4.05 -23.52
C GLU A 45 -12.48 4.76 -24.13
N THR A 46 -11.88 4.09 -25.14
CA THR A 46 -10.82 4.55 -26.06
C THR A 46 -11.14 5.87 -26.79
N PRO A 47 -10.21 6.48 -27.57
CA PRO A 47 -8.74 6.45 -27.54
C PRO A 47 -8.11 7.85 -27.69
N ALA A 48 -6.94 8.08 -27.09
CA ALA A 48 -5.97 9.02 -27.63
C ALA A 48 -4.56 8.57 -27.25
N VAL A 49 -3.92 7.95 -28.24
CA VAL A 49 -2.48 7.93 -28.52
C VAL A 49 -1.63 8.67 -27.49
N LEU A 50 -0.79 7.94 -26.78
CA LEU A 50 0.66 8.16 -26.74
C LEU A 50 1.31 6.95 -26.04
N THR A 51 2.06 6.22 -26.85
CA THR A 51 3.18 5.34 -26.50
C THR A 51 3.87 5.72 -25.19
N ASP A 52 4.03 4.75 -24.28
CA ASP A 52 5.37 4.24 -24.00
C ASP A 52 5.35 2.97 -23.14
N GLN A 53 6.39 2.20 -23.36
CA GLN A 53 6.63 0.82 -22.99
C GLN A 53 6.93 0.62 -21.50
N GLU A 54 6.85 -0.67 -21.12
CA GLU A 54 7.58 -1.31 -20.01
C GLU A 54 7.11 -1.03 -18.57
N GLY A 55 6.24 -1.94 -18.11
CA GLY A 55 6.76 -2.97 -17.20
C GLY A 55 7.36 -2.50 -15.89
N LYS A 56 6.63 -1.70 -15.10
CA LYS A 56 6.82 -1.63 -13.65
C LYS A 56 5.45 -1.59 -12.97
N PRO A 57 5.13 -2.51 -12.03
CA PRO A 57 3.98 -2.32 -11.17
C PRO A 57 4.26 -1.07 -10.35
N SER A 58 3.66 0.04 -10.78
CA SER A 58 3.87 1.33 -10.16
C SER A 58 3.36 1.25 -8.73
N THR A 59 4.28 1.33 -7.78
CA THR A 59 4.07 1.65 -6.36
C THR A 59 3.37 3.00 -6.14
N ALA A 60 2.78 3.60 -7.19
CA ALA A 60 1.90 4.75 -7.14
C ALA A 60 0.51 4.44 -6.54
N ALA A 61 0.08 3.18 -6.49
CA ALA A 61 -1.24 2.82 -5.95
C ALA A 61 -1.31 2.76 -4.41
N LEU A 62 -0.16 2.73 -3.71
CA LEU A 62 -0.10 2.53 -2.24
C LEU A 62 0.45 3.72 -1.45
N ALA A 63 0.98 4.74 -2.10
CA ALA A 63 1.15 6.03 -1.46
C ALA A 63 -0.22 6.71 -1.45
N ALA A 64 -0.67 7.22 -0.30
CA ALA A 64 -1.79 8.17 -0.23
C ALA A 64 -1.72 9.10 -1.45
N ALA A 65 -2.69 8.96 -2.35
CA ALA A 65 -2.54 9.29 -3.77
C ALA A 65 -2.25 10.78 -3.96
N SER A 66 -0.96 11.12 -3.97
CA SER A 66 -0.49 12.45 -4.38
C SER A 66 -1.06 12.67 -5.77
N LEU A 67 -1.96 13.65 -5.91
CA LEU A 67 -2.70 13.92 -7.15
C LEU A 67 -1.77 14.24 -8.32
N LEU A 68 -0.55 14.64 -8.01
CA LEU A 68 0.52 14.89 -8.95
C LEU A 68 1.79 14.13 -8.54
N PRO A 69 2.68 13.82 -9.50
CA PRO A 69 4.02 13.31 -9.20
C PRO A 69 4.76 14.24 -8.23
N ARG A 70 5.49 13.67 -7.26
CA ARG A 70 6.14 14.43 -6.16
C ARG A 70 7.00 15.60 -6.65
N GLU A 71 7.63 15.46 -7.80
CA GLU A 71 8.48 16.48 -8.43
C GLU A 71 7.69 17.72 -8.89
N GLN A 72 6.40 17.54 -9.21
CA GLN A 72 5.50 18.59 -9.69
C GLN A 72 4.63 19.20 -8.58
N CYS A 73 4.84 18.76 -7.33
CA CYS A 73 4.13 19.28 -6.16
C CYS A 73 4.79 20.52 -5.55
N THR A 74 5.85 21.06 -6.15
CA THR A 74 6.49 22.29 -5.66
C THR A 74 5.66 23.52 -6.05
N GLU A 75 5.66 24.56 -5.19
CA GLU A 75 4.89 25.78 -5.45
C GLU A 75 5.22 26.43 -6.81
N LYS A 76 6.48 26.37 -7.24
CA LYS A 76 6.94 26.91 -8.53
C LYS A 76 6.28 26.18 -9.71
N GLU A 77 6.24 24.85 -9.67
CA GLU A 77 5.62 24.04 -10.72
C GLU A 77 4.09 24.11 -10.69
N LEU A 78 3.47 24.18 -9.51
CA LEU A 78 2.03 24.38 -9.37
C LEU A 78 1.58 25.73 -9.94
N ARG A 79 2.34 26.80 -9.66
CA ARG A 79 2.11 28.12 -10.26
C ARG A 79 2.31 28.10 -11.77
N LYS A 80 3.33 27.40 -12.27
CA LYS A 80 3.56 27.25 -13.73
C LYS A 80 2.43 26.50 -14.42
N ARG A 81 1.91 25.44 -13.78
CA ARG A 81 0.88 24.55 -14.32
C ARG A 81 -0.52 25.16 -14.29
N PHE A 82 -0.92 25.75 -13.16
CA PHE A 82 -2.29 26.25 -12.98
C PHE A 82 -2.41 27.76 -13.18
N ARG A 83 -1.31 28.52 -13.16
CA ARG A 83 -1.21 29.99 -13.32
C ARG A 83 -1.96 30.82 -12.27
N THR A 84 -3.12 30.35 -11.83
CA THR A 84 -4.04 30.99 -10.89
C THR A 84 -4.56 29.96 -9.89
N LEU A 85 -4.90 30.44 -8.69
CA LEU A 85 -5.49 29.59 -7.64
C LEU A 85 -6.87 29.03 -8.04
N GLY A 86 -7.63 29.77 -8.86
CA GLY A 86 -8.95 29.33 -9.35
C GLY A 86 -8.87 28.09 -10.22
N GLN A 87 -7.91 28.03 -11.15
CA GLN A 87 -7.71 26.84 -11.99
C GLN A 87 -7.19 25.65 -11.19
N ALA A 88 -6.29 25.89 -10.22
CA ALA A 88 -5.82 24.84 -9.32
C ALA A 88 -6.98 24.25 -8.50
N ARG A 89 -7.88 25.11 -8.00
CA ARG A 89 -9.07 24.69 -7.27
C ARG A 89 -10.03 23.88 -8.13
N ALA A 90 -10.33 24.33 -9.35
CA ALA A 90 -11.20 23.60 -10.27
C ALA A 90 -10.64 22.21 -10.60
N PHE A 91 -9.31 22.10 -10.76
CA PHE A 91 -8.63 20.81 -10.94
C PHE A 91 -8.80 19.89 -9.71
N LEU A 92 -8.59 20.44 -8.51
CA LEU A 92 -8.76 19.69 -7.26
C LEU A 92 -10.22 19.26 -7.05
N GLU A 93 -11.20 20.12 -7.37
CA GLU A 93 -12.63 19.79 -7.31
C GLU A 93 -13.01 18.68 -8.29
N LYS A 94 -12.43 18.68 -9.49
CA LYS A 94 -12.63 17.60 -10.48
C LYS A 94 -12.06 16.24 -10.02
N ARG A 95 -11.01 16.24 -9.20
CA ARG A 95 -10.32 15.01 -8.77
C ARG A 95 -10.76 14.51 -7.39
N LEU A 96 -11.02 15.41 -6.44
CA LEU A 96 -11.37 15.10 -5.05
C LEU A 96 -12.84 15.35 -4.71
N GLY A 97 -13.62 15.90 -5.64
CA GLY A 97 -15.00 16.31 -5.40
C GLY A 97 -15.11 17.64 -4.63
N VAL A 98 -16.32 17.98 -4.21
CA VAL A 98 -16.63 19.28 -3.58
C VAL A 98 -15.91 19.43 -2.24
N PRO A 99 -15.25 20.58 -1.96
CA PRO A 99 -14.56 20.79 -0.70
C PRO A 99 -15.51 20.76 0.50
N PRO A 100 -15.07 20.25 1.66
CA PRO A 100 -15.85 20.30 2.90
C PRO A 100 -16.19 21.73 3.31
N LYS A 101 -17.27 21.93 4.08
CA LYS A 101 -17.86 23.26 4.40
C LYS A 101 -16.91 24.28 5.05
N GLY A 102 -15.72 23.87 5.53
CA GLY A 102 -14.64 24.76 6.01
C GLY A 102 -13.46 24.97 5.05
N ALA A 103 -13.31 24.13 4.02
CA ALA A 103 -12.21 24.20 3.04
C ALA A 103 -12.58 24.96 1.75
N LYS A 104 -13.76 25.60 1.71
CA LYS A 104 -14.25 26.45 0.60
C LYS A 104 -13.29 27.58 0.19
N ARG A 105 -12.24 27.83 0.98
CA ARG A 105 -11.23 28.86 0.75
C ARG A 105 -9.84 28.24 0.69
N ILE A 106 -9.47 27.62 -0.43
CA ILE A 106 -8.04 27.49 -0.77
C ILE A 106 -7.55 28.89 -1.16
N THR A 107 -7.01 29.63 -0.20
CA THR A 107 -6.54 31.02 -0.40
C THR A 107 -5.04 31.10 -0.68
N THR A 108 -4.30 30.02 -0.46
CA THR A 108 -2.84 30.04 -0.47
C THR A 108 -2.30 28.85 -1.28
N TRP A 109 -1.23 29.07 -2.04
CA TRP A 109 -0.54 28.02 -2.78
C TRP A 109 -0.02 26.89 -1.89
N ALA A 110 0.34 27.18 -0.63
CA ALA A 110 0.70 26.16 0.36
C ALA A 110 -0.44 25.16 0.64
N LEU A 111 -1.70 25.63 0.68
CA LEU A 111 -2.87 24.75 0.82
C LEU A 111 -3.06 23.91 -0.44
N VAL A 112 -2.88 24.49 -1.63
CA VAL A 112 -2.90 23.73 -2.90
C VAL A 112 -1.84 22.63 -2.87
N GLN A 113 -0.59 22.97 -2.52
CA GLN A 113 0.51 22.03 -2.43
C GLN A 113 0.21 20.90 -1.45
N GLN A 114 -0.28 21.22 -0.25
CA GLN A 114 -0.70 20.23 0.73
C GLN A 114 -1.80 19.32 0.17
N THR A 115 -2.83 19.88 -0.46
CA THR A 115 -3.96 19.11 -1.00
C THR A 115 -3.53 18.18 -2.13
N VAL A 116 -2.60 18.66 -2.98
CA VAL A 116 -2.03 17.86 -4.06
C VAL A 116 -1.14 16.73 -3.52
N THR A 117 -0.34 16.98 -2.48
CA THR A 117 0.56 15.96 -1.91
C THR A 117 -0.17 14.92 -1.07
N THR A 118 -1.20 15.34 -0.31
CA THR A 118 -1.96 14.43 0.56
C THR A 118 -3.10 13.72 -0.19
N GLY A 119 -3.54 14.27 -1.33
CA GLY A 119 -4.69 13.76 -2.06
C GLY A 119 -6.00 13.88 -1.29
N GLN A 120 -6.07 14.79 -0.31
CA GLN A 120 -7.23 14.99 0.55
C GLN A 120 -7.42 16.47 0.85
N TRP A 121 -8.69 16.90 0.93
CA TRP A 121 -9.03 18.25 1.38
C TRP A 121 -8.48 18.50 2.79
N PRO A 122 -7.85 19.66 3.05
CA PRO A 122 -7.36 19.99 4.38
C PRO A 122 -8.54 20.03 5.35
N ALA A 123 -8.39 19.38 6.51
CA ALA A 123 -9.38 19.40 7.57
C ALA A 123 -9.64 20.86 7.94
N GLY A 124 -10.83 21.36 7.60
CA GLY A 124 -11.20 22.75 7.87
C GLY A 124 -11.12 22.98 9.37
N LYS A 125 -10.11 23.72 9.83
CA LYS A 125 -10.15 24.27 11.19
C LYS A 125 -11.38 25.18 11.26
N PRO A 126 -12.25 25.03 12.27
CA PRO A 126 -13.39 25.92 12.43
C PRO A 126 -12.87 27.37 12.47
N SER A 127 -13.49 28.21 11.66
CA SER A 127 -13.15 29.63 11.49
C SER A 127 -13.32 30.35 12.83
N GLY A 128 -12.26 30.42 13.64
CA GLY A 128 -12.33 31.05 14.96
C GLY A 128 -11.03 31.10 15.76
N SER A 129 -9.85 30.94 15.16
CA SER A 129 -8.60 31.12 15.90
C SER A 129 -7.59 31.90 15.07
N GLN A 130 -7.54 33.20 15.37
CA GLN A 130 -6.45 34.10 15.00
C GLN A 130 -5.12 33.56 15.54
N GLY A 131 -4.09 33.67 14.70
CA GLY A 131 -2.70 33.94 15.09
C GLY A 131 -2.16 33.23 16.32
N GLY A 132 -1.57 32.04 16.12
CA GLY A 132 -0.71 31.43 17.12
C GLY A 132 0.40 30.65 16.45
N LYS A 133 1.64 31.15 16.58
CA LYS A 133 2.89 30.38 16.38
C LYS A 133 2.69 28.94 16.86
N SER A 134 2.57 27.96 15.96
CA SER A 134 2.43 26.56 16.38
C SER A 134 3.29 25.61 15.55
N GLY A 135 4.61 25.82 15.59
CA GLY A 135 5.56 24.77 15.21
C GLY A 135 5.60 23.61 16.22
N GLY A 136 5.21 23.85 17.48
CA GLY A 136 5.30 22.84 18.56
C GLY A 136 4.14 21.85 18.62
N THR A 137 2.91 22.24 18.28
CA THR A 137 1.72 21.38 18.43
C THR A 137 1.57 20.36 17.30
N ALA A 138 2.13 20.63 16.12
CA ALA A 138 2.12 19.68 15.01
C ALA A 138 3.06 18.48 15.27
N MET A 139 4.24 18.72 15.86
CA MET A 139 5.15 17.64 16.26
C MET A 139 4.60 16.83 17.44
N ALA A 140 4.03 17.49 18.45
CA ALA A 140 3.39 16.80 19.56
C ALA A 140 2.22 15.90 19.10
N ALA A 141 1.45 16.33 18.09
CA ALA A 141 0.38 15.51 17.51
C ALA A 141 0.92 14.31 16.69
N ILE A 142 2.11 14.43 16.09
CA ILE A 142 2.80 13.34 15.41
C ILE A 142 3.37 12.35 16.43
N GLU A 143 4.02 12.84 17.48
CA GLU A 143 4.57 12.03 18.59
C GLU A 143 3.46 11.22 19.28
N GLN A 144 2.34 11.87 19.64
CA GLN A 144 1.18 11.18 20.23
C GLN A 144 0.57 10.10 19.32
N ARG A 145 0.74 10.22 18.00
CA ARG A 145 0.25 9.21 17.04
C ARG A 145 1.25 8.08 16.81
N LEU A 146 2.56 8.34 16.97
CA LEU A 146 3.62 7.37 16.81
C LEU A 146 3.79 6.49 18.05
N GLN A 147 3.60 7.04 19.24
CA GLN A 147 3.77 6.34 20.51
C GLN A 147 2.90 5.06 20.66
N PRO A 148 1.58 5.08 20.42
CA PRO A 148 0.77 3.87 20.49
C PRO A 148 1.05 2.89 19.34
N ARG A 149 1.73 3.33 18.27
CA ARG A 149 2.18 2.45 17.19
C ARG A 149 3.46 1.72 17.57
N LEU A 150 4.39 2.42 18.23
CA LEU A 150 5.61 1.82 18.78
C LEU A 150 5.30 0.80 19.87
N GLU A 151 4.43 1.15 20.82
CA GLU A 151 3.97 0.24 21.89
C GLU A 151 3.24 -1.00 21.35
N ARG A 152 2.67 -0.94 20.13
CA ARG A 152 2.06 -2.11 19.47
C ARG A 152 3.07 -2.95 18.69
N LEU A 153 4.22 -2.40 18.32
CA LEU A 153 5.25 -3.11 17.57
C LEU A 153 6.18 -3.90 18.50
N GLU A 154 6.47 -3.36 19.68
CA GLU A 154 7.32 -3.99 20.70
C GLU A 154 6.85 -5.42 21.09
N PRO A 155 5.59 -5.66 21.52
CA PRO A 155 5.13 -7.01 21.85
C PRO A 155 5.00 -7.92 20.62
N ARG A 156 4.94 -7.36 19.41
CA ARG A 156 4.93 -8.16 18.17
C ARG A 156 6.32 -8.64 17.83
N LEU A 157 7.35 -7.84 18.08
CA LEU A 157 8.74 -8.22 17.90
C LEU A 157 9.14 -9.29 18.92
N GLU A 158 8.77 -9.14 20.19
CA GLU A 158 9.01 -10.17 21.22
C GLU A 158 8.36 -11.51 20.85
N ARG A 159 7.11 -11.49 20.36
CA ARG A 159 6.44 -12.72 19.89
C ARG A 159 7.14 -13.34 18.68
N LEU A 160 7.64 -12.53 17.76
CA LEU A 160 8.39 -13.04 16.60
C LEU A 160 9.73 -13.63 17.02
N GLU A 161 10.41 -13.04 18.00
CA GLU A 161 11.66 -13.56 18.55
C GLU A 161 11.45 -14.93 19.22
N VAL A 162 10.40 -15.07 20.04
CA VAL A 162 10.04 -16.36 20.65
C VAL A 162 9.71 -17.41 19.58
N LEU A 163 8.95 -17.04 18.54
CA LEU A 163 8.62 -17.96 17.45
C LEU A 163 9.86 -18.36 16.64
N LEU A 164 10.81 -17.44 16.41
CA LEU A 164 12.06 -17.73 15.71
C LEU A 164 12.97 -18.65 16.53
N LEU A 165 13.08 -18.43 17.85
CA LEU A 165 13.80 -19.33 18.74
C LEU A 165 13.16 -20.73 18.75
N GLN A 166 11.83 -20.82 18.76
CA GLN A 166 11.12 -22.09 18.73
C GLN A 166 11.28 -22.84 17.39
N VAL A 167 11.32 -22.11 16.26
CA VAL A 167 11.60 -22.69 14.94
C VAL A 167 13.06 -23.17 14.85
N LEU A 168 14.00 -22.44 15.43
CA LEU A 168 15.41 -22.85 15.49
C LEU A 168 15.59 -24.09 16.37
N GLU A 169 14.90 -24.18 17.51
CA GLU A 169 14.89 -25.38 18.35
C GLU A 169 14.26 -26.59 17.64
N GLN A 170 13.18 -26.40 16.88
CA GLN A 170 12.57 -27.47 16.07
C GLN A 170 13.46 -27.94 14.91
N GLN A 171 14.26 -27.04 14.32
CA GLN A 171 15.27 -27.43 13.34
C GLN A 171 16.47 -28.16 13.98
N SER A 172 16.86 -27.77 15.20
CA SER A 172 17.95 -28.42 15.93
C SER A 172 17.55 -29.78 16.51
N GLY A 173 16.27 -29.96 16.88
CA GLY A 173 15.71 -31.21 17.40
C GLY A 173 15.46 -32.31 16.36
N ALA A 174 15.64 -32.04 15.07
CA ALA A 174 15.53 -33.05 14.00
C ALA A 174 16.80 -33.92 13.84
N ILE A 175 17.86 -33.67 14.61
CA ILE A 175 19.11 -34.42 14.59
C ILE A 175 19.40 -35.00 15.98
N ALA A 176 18.58 -35.95 16.43
CA ALA A 176 18.96 -36.85 17.52
C ALA A 176 18.26 -38.21 17.32
N PRO A 177 18.95 -39.25 16.82
CA PRO A 177 18.40 -40.59 16.84
C PRO A 177 18.40 -41.12 18.29
N PRO A 178 17.39 -41.91 18.71
CA PRO A 178 17.43 -42.56 20.01
C PRO A 178 18.53 -43.65 20.01
N PRO A 179 19.38 -43.73 21.05
CA PRO A 179 20.30 -44.85 21.24
C PRO A 179 19.56 -46.11 21.73
N PRO A 180 20.18 -47.31 21.57
CA PRO A 180 19.53 -48.62 21.74
C PRO A 180 19.10 -48.97 23.17
#